data_AF-A0A7V4KSC7-F1
#
_entry.id   AF-A0A7V4KSC7-F1
#
_cell.length_a   1.000
_cell.length_b   1.000
_cell.length_c   1.000
_cell.angle_alpha   90.00
_cell.angle_beta   90.00
_cell.angle_gamma   90.00
#
_symmetry.space_group_name_H-M   'P 1'
#
loop_
_entity.id
_entity.type
_entity.pdbx_description
1 polymer ?
#
loop_
_entity_poly.entity_id
_entity_poly.type
_entity_poly.pdbx_seq_one_letter_code
_entity_poly.pdbx_strand_id
1 'polypeptide(L)'
;MTLSALRLQLERVVAPSRVEADRLATGLAALDAALRGGLPRGQVTELAGPMGAGATTLLHHLVARAREAGWWVACVDATRTLAPRDWAPLAAGEGFTVVRPRAAARGAWCADVLLRSGAWPLVVLDGAPPLPRPVAVRLATLAREKDVAFVVVSHDPAAAPLGAAIRLGVTRRARRWRGGPARRPPIEVTVEKGGERVRLELDDIVPLPPRLAVHDEAPDRRGAGWQDGSATRPATRGPS
;
A
#
# COMPACT_ATOMS: atom_id res chain seq x y z
N MET A 1 44.22 8.38 -3.73
CA MET A 1 42.83 8.43 -4.24
C MET A 1 41.93 8.92 -3.12
N THR A 2 41.04 9.89 -3.38
CA THR A 2 40.08 10.37 -2.38
C THR A 2 38.87 9.44 -2.29
N LEU A 3 38.21 9.39 -1.13
CA LEU A 3 36.96 8.62 -0.94
C LEU A 3 35.89 8.96 -1.98
N SER A 4 35.82 10.23 -2.39
CA SER A 4 34.89 10.72 -3.42
C SER A 4 35.20 10.11 -4.81
N ALA A 5 36.49 10.00 -5.17
CA ALA A 5 36.90 9.39 -6.43
C ALA A 5 36.62 7.88 -6.43
N LEU A 6 36.87 7.20 -5.31
CA LEU A 6 36.57 5.77 -5.16
C LEU A 6 35.06 5.49 -5.28
N ARG A 7 34.22 6.37 -4.71
CA ARG A 7 32.75 6.26 -4.77
C ARG A 7 32.22 6.41 -6.19
N LEU A 8 32.68 7.42 -6.94
CA LEU A 8 32.32 7.62 -8.35
C LEU A 8 32.80 6.46 -9.25
N GLN A 9 33.94 5.87 -8.91
CA GLN A 9 34.49 4.74 -9.66
C GLN A 9 33.70 3.44 -9.38
N LEU A 10 33.24 3.24 -8.14
CA LEU A 10 32.32 2.17 -7.78
C LEU A 10 30.95 2.32 -8.45
N GLU A 11 30.41 3.54 -8.51
CA GLU A 11 29.14 3.85 -9.21
C GLU A 11 29.21 3.56 -10.72
N ARG A 12 30.40 3.61 -11.34
CA ARG A 12 30.59 3.30 -12.77
C ARG A 12 30.83 1.82 -13.07
N VAL A 13 31.35 1.06 -12.10
CA VAL A 13 31.69 -0.36 -12.26
C VAL A 13 30.55 -1.26 -11.80
N VAL A 14 29.77 -0.81 -10.82
CA VAL A 14 28.55 -1.49 -10.39
C VAL A 14 27.45 -1.13 -11.40
N ALA A 15 27.22 -2.03 -12.37
CA ALA A 15 25.94 -2.02 -13.08
C ALA A 15 24.82 -1.94 -12.04
N PRO A 16 23.75 -1.15 -12.26
CA PRO A 16 22.63 -1.11 -11.32
C PRO A 16 22.31 -2.56 -10.97
N SER A 17 22.35 -2.88 -9.68
CA SER A 17 22.02 -4.23 -9.24
C SER A 17 20.70 -4.60 -9.89
N ARG A 18 20.44 -5.87 -10.26
CA ARG A 18 19.19 -6.27 -10.94
C ARG A 18 17.91 -5.71 -10.26
N VAL A 19 18.02 -5.39 -8.97
CA VAL A 19 17.10 -4.67 -8.07
C VAL A 19 16.76 -3.21 -8.49
N GLU A 20 17.57 -2.55 -9.30
CA GLU A 20 17.41 -1.15 -9.75
C GLU A 20 16.94 -1.04 -11.20
N ALA A 21 17.11 -2.09 -12.02
CA ALA A 21 16.78 -2.04 -13.45
C ALA A 21 15.28 -2.18 -13.77
N ASP A 22 14.46 -2.61 -12.81
CA ASP A 22 13.06 -3.00 -13.04
C ASP A 22 12.18 -2.51 -11.88
N ARG A 23 11.86 -1.20 -11.89
CA ARG A 23 11.01 -0.54 -10.89
C ARG A 23 9.72 -0.03 -11.51
N LEU A 24 8.64 -0.10 -10.75
CA LEU A 24 7.35 0.46 -11.11
C LEU A 24 7.28 1.90 -10.62
N ALA A 25 7.44 2.85 -11.53
CA ALA A 25 7.34 4.27 -11.23
C ALA A 25 5.99 4.61 -10.58
N THR A 26 6.03 5.26 -9.43
CA THR A 26 4.85 5.61 -8.65
C THR A 26 4.14 6.84 -9.17
N GLY A 27 4.75 7.60 -10.09
CA GLY A 27 4.19 8.85 -10.61
C GLY A 27 4.20 10.00 -9.59
N LEU A 28 4.83 9.78 -8.43
CA LEU A 28 5.00 10.75 -7.36
C LEU A 28 6.50 11.03 -7.23
N ALA A 29 6.96 12.16 -7.78
CA ALA A 29 8.38 12.46 -7.91
C ALA A 29 9.17 12.30 -6.59
N ALA A 30 8.61 12.78 -5.48
CA ALA A 30 9.23 12.65 -4.16
C ALA A 30 9.37 11.18 -3.70
N LEU A 31 8.35 10.36 -3.95
CA LEU A 31 8.37 8.94 -3.61
C LEU A 31 9.28 8.15 -4.55
N ASP A 32 9.25 8.44 -5.84
CA ASP A 32 10.15 7.83 -6.82
C ASP A 32 11.61 8.16 -6.52
N ALA A 33 11.94 9.39 -6.13
CA ALA A 33 13.28 9.75 -5.68
C ALA A 33 13.71 8.95 -4.45
N ALA A 34 12.85 8.86 -3.43
CA ALA A 34 13.14 8.10 -2.21
C ALA A 34 13.28 6.59 -2.47
N LEU A 35 12.53 6.06 -3.44
CA LEU A 35 12.58 4.66 -3.83
C LEU A 35 13.59 4.36 -4.94
N ARG A 36 14.30 5.37 -5.45
CA ARG A 36 15.25 5.28 -6.58
C ARG A 36 14.62 4.78 -7.88
N GLY A 37 13.47 5.35 -8.26
CA GLY A 37 12.75 5.07 -9.51
C GLY A 37 11.43 4.33 -9.33
N GLY A 38 10.93 4.17 -8.09
CA GLY A 38 9.62 3.59 -7.80
C GLY A 38 9.66 2.24 -7.09
N LEU A 39 8.52 1.53 -7.06
CA LEU A 39 8.38 0.28 -6.32
C LEU A 39 9.33 -0.79 -6.89
N PRO A 40 10.17 -1.43 -6.06
CA PRO A 40 11.05 -2.47 -6.53
C PRO A 40 10.28 -3.73 -6.91
N ARG A 41 10.60 -4.30 -8.08
CA ARG A 41 10.23 -5.68 -8.39
C ARG A 41 11.11 -6.67 -7.62
N GLY A 42 10.59 -7.87 -7.43
CA GLY A 42 11.24 -8.92 -6.67
C GLY A 42 11.31 -8.66 -5.15
N GLN A 43 10.56 -7.66 -4.65
CA GLN A 43 10.64 -7.20 -3.27
C GLN A 43 9.25 -6.92 -2.69
N VAL A 44 9.20 -6.97 -1.36
CA VAL A 44 8.01 -6.63 -0.60
C VAL A 44 8.05 -5.15 -0.25
N THR A 45 6.95 -4.45 -0.52
CA THR A 45 6.69 -3.11 0.00
C THR A 45 5.52 -3.19 0.98
N GLU A 46 5.76 -2.82 2.23
CA GLU A 46 4.72 -2.74 3.25
C GLU A 46 4.12 -1.33 3.25
N LEU A 47 2.82 -1.21 3.04
CA LEU A 47 2.08 0.04 3.19
C LEU A 47 1.36 0.03 4.54
N ALA A 48 1.90 0.71 5.53
CA ALA A 48 1.45 0.64 6.91
C ALA A 48 0.87 1.97 7.39
N GLY A 49 -0.34 2.00 7.92
CA GLY A 49 -0.88 3.21 8.51
C GLY A 49 -2.26 2.99 9.15
N PRO A 50 -2.64 3.82 10.14
CA PRO A 50 -3.94 3.67 10.78
C PRO A 50 -5.08 3.87 9.78
N MET A 51 -6.24 3.28 10.07
CA MET A 51 -7.44 3.47 9.24
C MET A 51 -7.73 4.96 9.05
N GLY A 52 -8.07 5.35 7.81
CA GLY A 52 -8.28 6.76 7.45
C GLY A 52 -7.00 7.60 7.20
N ALA A 53 -5.79 7.08 7.44
CA ALA A 53 -4.54 7.80 7.12
C ALA A 53 -4.31 8.02 5.62
N GLY A 54 -5.01 7.27 4.76
CA GLY A 54 -4.89 7.37 3.31
C GLY A 54 -4.08 6.26 2.67
N ALA A 55 -3.76 5.17 3.37
CA ALA A 55 -3.09 4.00 2.80
C ALA A 55 -3.84 3.45 1.57
N THR A 56 -5.16 3.27 1.64
CA THR A 56 -5.97 2.85 0.48
C THR A 56 -5.93 3.87 -0.66
N THR A 57 -5.81 5.16 -0.36
CA THR A 57 -5.70 6.22 -1.39
C THR A 57 -4.34 6.17 -2.08
N LEU A 58 -3.25 5.98 -1.32
CA LEU A 58 -1.92 5.77 -1.91
C LEU A 58 -1.88 4.46 -2.71
N LEU A 59 -2.45 3.37 -2.19
CA LEU A 59 -2.55 2.11 -2.91
C LEU A 59 -3.28 2.29 -4.25
N HIS A 60 -4.44 2.96 -4.24
CA HIS A 60 -5.19 3.24 -5.47
C HIS A 60 -4.36 4.01 -6.49
N HIS A 61 -3.60 5.01 -6.04
CA HIS A 61 -2.66 5.73 -6.90
C HIS A 61 -1.61 4.82 -7.52
N LEU A 62 -0.94 4.00 -6.71
CA LEU A 62 0.09 3.07 -7.19
C LEU A 62 -0.46 2.10 -8.25
N VAL A 63 -1.68 1.59 -8.03
CA VAL A 63 -2.35 0.73 -9.00
C VAL A 63 -2.73 1.49 -10.26
N ALA A 64 -3.27 2.72 -10.15
CA ALA A 64 -3.61 3.54 -11.30
C ALA A 64 -2.39 3.80 -12.19
N ARG A 65 -1.24 4.16 -11.58
CA ARG A 65 0.02 4.39 -12.29
C ARG A 65 0.59 3.14 -12.93
N ALA A 66 0.51 1.99 -12.24
CA ALA A 66 0.85 0.70 -12.82
C ALA A 66 0.03 0.42 -14.09
N ARG A 67 -1.29 0.64 -14.01
CA ARG A 67 -2.23 0.43 -15.12
C ARG A 67 -1.96 1.36 -16.31
N GLU A 68 -1.72 2.64 -16.04
CA GLU A 68 -1.34 3.64 -17.06
C GLU A 68 -0.05 3.24 -17.78
N ALA A 69 0.90 2.64 -17.07
CA ALA A 69 2.14 2.11 -17.65
C ALA A 69 1.96 0.76 -18.38
N GLY A 70 0.73 0.23 -18.48
CA GLY A 70 0.42 -1.04 -19.17
C GLY A 70 0.60 -2.30 -18.31
N TRP A 71 0.80 -2.16 -16.99
CA TRP A 71 1.10 -3.29 -16.13
C TRP A 71 -0.17 -4.01 -15.72
N TRP A 72 -0.06 -5.34 -15.63
CA TRP A 72 -1.12 -6.17 -15.07
C TRP A 72 -1.03 -6.16 -13.54
N VAL A 73 -2.17 -5.98 -12.89
CA VAL A 73 -2.24 -5.83 -11.43
C VAL A 73 -3.29 -6.75 -10.84
N ALA A 74 -2.92 -7.51 -9.82
CA ALA A 74 -3.85 -8.30 -9.03
C ALA A 74 -3.91 -7.78 -7.58
N CYS A 75 -5.12 -7.47 -7.10
CA CYS A 75 -5.38 -7.05 -5.74
C CYS A 75 -6.17 -8.10 -4.98
N VAL A 76 -5.60 -8.64 -3.91
CA VAL A 76 -6.31 -9.47 -2.95
C VAL A 76 -6.94 -8.55 -1.90
N ASP A 77 -8.26 -8.36 -1.96
CA ASP A 77 -9.05 -7.58 -1.02
C ASP A 77 -9.57 -8.51 0.09
N ALA A 78 -8.72 -8.79 1.08
CA ALA A 78 -8.93 -9.88 2.03
C ALA A 78 -10.15 -9.67 2.94
N THR A 79 -10.50 -8.43 3.22
CA THR A 79 -11.61 -8.03 4.10
C THR A 79 -12.78 -7.38 3.36
N ARG A 80 -12.72 -7.31 2.03
CA ARG A 80 -13.83 -6.86 1.19
C ARG A 80 -14.18 -5.38 1.44
N THR A 81 -13.16 -4.55 1.63
CA THR A 81 -13.29 -3.13 2.03
C THR A 81 -13.04 -2.15 0.88
N LEU A 82 -12.47 -2.64 -0.23
CA LEU A 82 -12.30 -1.84 -1.44
C LEU A 82 -13.66 -1.66 -2.12
N ALA A 83 -14.25 -0.46 -2.12
CA ALA A 83 -15.55 -0.28 -2.75
C ALA A 83 -15.43 -0.33 -4.28
N PRO A 84 -16.25 -1.13 -4.98
CA PRO A 84 -16.18 -1.29 -6.43
C PRO A 84 -16.16 0.05 -7.19
N ARG A 85 -16.95 1.04 -6.77
CA ARG A 85 -17.02 2.38 -7.40
C ARG A 85 -15.66 3.05 -7.56
N ASP A 86 -14.78 2.92 -6.57
CA ASP A 86 -13.47 3.58 -6.58
C ASP A 86 -12.49 2.92 -7.57
N TRP A 87 -12.70 1.64 -7.85
CA TRP A 87 -11.78 0.80 -8.63
C TRP A 87 -12.33 0.45 -10.02
N ALA A 88 -13.63 0.64 -10.26
CA ALA A 88 -14.29 0.38 -11.54
C ALA A 88 -13.60 1.06 -12.73
N PRO A 89 -13.13 2.32 -12.65
CA PRO A 89 -12.39 2.93 -13.76
C PRO A 89 -11.08 2.20 -14.09
N LEU A 90 -10.39 1.64 -13.09
CA LEU A 90 -9.16 0.88 -13.27
C LEU A 90 -9.40 -0.54 -13.80
N ALA A 91 -10.62 -1.04 -13.56
CA ALA A 91 -11.12 -2.34 -14.02
C ALA A 91 -11.70 -2.30 -15.43
N ALA A 92 -11.75 -1.13 -16.09
CA ALA A 92 -12.11 -1.05 -17.49
C ALA A 92 -11.01 -1.75 -18.33
N GLY A 93 -11.41 -2.78 -19.09
CA GLY A 93 -10.50 -3.58 -19.91
C GLY A 93 -9.74 -4.67 -19.15
N GLU A 94 -8.74 -5.26 -19.79
CA GLU A 94 -7.93 -6.35 -19.22
C GLU A 94 -6.77 -5.82 -18.37
N GLY A 95 -6.25 -6.67 -17.48
CA GLY A 95 -5.02 -6.40 -16.71
C GLY A 95 -5.24 -5.76 -15.33
N PHE A 96 -6.47 -5.69 -14.82
CA PHE A 96 -6.74 -5.46 -13.40
C PHE A 96 -7.67 -6.53 -12.86
N THR A 97 -7.33 -7.15 -11.73
CA THR A 97 -8.17 -8.17 -11.11
C THR A 97 -8.22 -7.99 -9.60
N VAL A 98 -9.43 -8.06 -9.04
CA VAL A 98 -9.65 -8.05 -7.59
C VAL A 98 -10.10 -9.44 -7.14
N VAL A 99 -9.33 -10.06 -6.26
CA VAL A 99 -9.65 -11.36 -5.64
C VAL A 99 -10.20 -11.10 -4.24
N ARG A 100 -11.44 -11.51 -3.99
CA ARG A 100 -12.09 -11.40 -2.66
C ARG A 100 -12.27 -12.76 -2.00
N PRO A 101 -11.30 -13.23 -1.18
CA PRO A 101 -11.41 -14.52 -0.52
C PRO A 101 -12.61 -14.55 0.44
N ARG A 102 -13.22 -15.74 0.63
CA ARG A 102 -14.35 -15.92 1.55
C ARG A 102 -14.03 -15.58 3.01
N ALA A 103 -12.75 -15.64 3.39
CA ALA A 103 -12.26 -15.27 4.71
C ALA A 103 -10.92 -14.53 4.59
N ALA A 104 -10.69 -13.53 5.44
CA ALA A 104 -9.45 -12.72 5.41
C ALA A 104 -8.18 -13.55 5.58
N ALA A 105 -8.24 -14.61 6.41
CA ALA A 105 -7.13 -15.55 6.61
C ALA A 105 -6.68 -16.28 5.32
N ARG A 106 -7.55 -16.37 4.30
CA ARG A 106 -7.20 -16.95 2.99
C ARG A 106 -6.48 -15.97 2.06
N GLY A 107 -6.36 -14.69 2.43
CA GLY A 107 -5.71 -13.68 1.61
C GLY A 107 -4.27 -14.04 1.24
N ALA A 108 -3.47 -14.51 2.20
CA ALA A 108 -2.09 -14.92 1.96
C ALA A 108 -1.98 -16.09 0.97
N TRP A 109 -2.93 -17.04 1.01
CA TRP A 109 -2.98 -18.14 0.05
C TRP A 109 -3.35 -17.65 -1.36
N CYS A 110 -4.29 -16.71 -1.48
CA CYS A 110 -4.60 -16.09 -2.78
C CYS A 110 -3.37 -15.36 -3.35
N ALA A 111 -2.63 -14.62 -2.51
CA ALA A 111 -1.38 -13.97 -2.92
C ALA A 111 -0.32 -14.99 -3.37
N ASP A 112 -0.18 -16.11 -2.66
CA ASP A 112 0.73 -17.21 -3.04
C ASP A 112 0.45 -17.74 -4.45
N VAL A 113 -0.82 -17.99 -4.79
CA VAL A 113 -1.24 -18.45 -6.12
C VAL A 113 -0.92 -17.40 -7.19
N LEU A 114 -1.25 -16.13 -6.93
CA LEU A 114 -0.99 -15.04 -7.87
C LEU A 114 0.51 -14.85 -8.12
N LEU A 115 1.33 -14.84 -7.07
CA LEU A 115 2.78 -14.71 -7.19
C LEU A 115 3.36 -15.89 -7.98
N ARG A 116 2.96 -17.13 -7.68
CA ARG A 116 3.44 -18.34 -8.38
C ARG A 116 3.22 -18.29 -9.89
N SER A 117 2.13 -17.67 -10.33
CA SER A 117 1.82 -17.56 -11.77
C SER A 117 2.87 -16.75 -12.53
N GLY A 118 3.52 -15.75 -11.89
CA GLY A 118 4.40 -14.80 -12.56
C GLY A 118 3.72 -13.91 -13.60
N ALA A 119 2.39 -14.00 -13.76
CA ALA A 119 1.62 -13.24 -14.75
C ALA A 119 1.30 -11.80 -14.32
N TRP A 120 1.58 -11.48 -13.06
CA TRP A 120 1.21 -10.21 -12.44
C TRP A 120 2.46 -9.44 -12.00
N PRO A 121 2.89 -8.45 -12.78
CA PRO A 121 4.02 -7.61 -12.40
C PRO A 121 3.84 -6.84 -11.07
N LEU A 122 2.58 -6.56 -10.68
CA LEU A 122 2.21 -6.02 -9.36
C LEU A 122 1.14 -6.90 -8.70
N VAL A 123 1.43 -7.38 -7.49
CA VAL A 123 0.46 -8.07 -6.63
C VAL A 123 0.28 -7.30 -5.34
N VAL A 124 -0.96 -7.11 -4.92
CA VAL A 124 -1.32 -6.43 -3.67
C VAL A 124 -2.04 -7.40 -2.75
N LEU A 125 -1.66 -7.43 -1.48
CA LEU A 125 -2.39 -8.08 -0.41
C LEU A 125 -2.94 -7.02 0.54
N ASP A 126 -4.22 -6.67 0.39
CA ASP A 126 -4.88 -5.65 1.21
C ASP A 126 -5.61 -6.28 2.39
N GLY A 127 -5.08 -6.00 3.59
CA GLY A 127 -5.72 -6.26 4.86
C GLY A 127 -5.89 -7.72 5.25
N ALA A 128 -4.93 -8.55 4.85
CA ALA A 128 -4.76 -9.84 5.50
C ALA A 128 -4.44 -9.66 6.99
N PRO A 129 -4.75 -10.66 7.84
CA PRO A 129 -4.21 -10.72 9.19
C PRO A 129 -2.67 -10.68 9.18
N PRO A 130 -2.02 -10.35 10.32
CA PRO A 130 -0.57 -10.40 10.44
C PRO A 130 -0.01 -11.73 9.93
N LEU A 131 0.93 -11.64 9.00
CA LEU A 131 1.46 -12.83 8.34
C LEU A 131 2.41 -13.57 9.29
N PRO A 132 2.20 -14.87 9.53
CA PRO A 132 3.21 -15.68 10.21
C PRO A 132 4.54 -15.60 9.46
N ARG A 133 5.66 -15.54 10.18
CA ARG A 133 7.01 -15.40 9.59
C ARG A 133 7.28 -16.39 8.44
N PRO A 134 6.96 -17.70 8.53
CA PRO A 134 7.18 -18.64 7.43
C PRO A 134 6.39 -18.26 6.16
N VAL A 135 5.18 -17.74 6.33
CA VAL A 135 4.32 -17.30 5.22
C VAL A 135 4.90 -16.03 4.60
N ALA A 136 5.29 -15.05 5.42
CA ALA A 136 5.91 -13.81 4.93
C ALA A 136 7.20 -14.08 4.14
N VAL A 137 8.09 -14.94 4.66
CA VAL A 137 9.33 -15.35 3.98
C VAL A 137 9.01 -16.01 2.64
N ARG A 138 8.07 -16.96 2.62
CA ARG A 138 7.68 -17.66 1.40
C ARG A 138 7.12 -16.72 0.33
N LEU A 139 6.23 -15.79 0.69
CA LEU A 139 5.68 -14.82 -0.25
C LEU A 139 6.75 -13.86 -0.78
N ALA A 140 7.67 -13.41 0.09
CA ALA A 140 8.82 -12.60 -0.33
C ALA A 140 9.74 -13.35 -1.30
N THR A 141 10.01 -14.64 -1.05
CA THR A 141 10.78 -15.50 -1.96
C THR A 141 10.08 -15.65 -3.31
N LEU A 142 8.76 -15.92 -3.31
CA LEU A 142 8.00 -16.01 -4.56
C LEU A 142 8.02 -14.69 -5.34
N ALA A 143 7.85 -13.55 -4.67
CA ALA A 143 7.95 -12.24 -5.30
C ALA A 143 9.31 -12.07 -5.96
N ARG A 144 10.41 -12.41 -5.27
CA ARG A 144 11.78 -12.38 -5.79
C ARG A 144 11.99 -13.30 -6.99
N GLU A 145 11.57 -14.55 -6.89
CA GLU A 145 11.76 -15.56 -7.95
C GLU A 145 10.99 -15.22 -9.22
N LYS A 146 9.84 -14.58 -9.06
CA LYS A 146 8.92 -14.23 -10.16
C LYS A 146 9.06 -12.77 -10.60
N ASP A 147 10.01 -12.05 -10.00
CA ASP A 147 10.25 -10.64 -10.24
C ASP A 147 8.97 -9.79 -10.16
N VAL A 148 8.20 -9.97 -9.08
CA VAL A 148 6.93 -9.27 -8.85
C VAL A 148 7.14 -8.16 -7.82
N ALA A 149 6.60 -6.97 -8.07
CA ALA A 149 6.43 -5.97 -7.02
C ALA A 149 5.28 -6.43 -6.10
N PHE A 150 5.59 -6.78 -4.86
CA PHE A 150 4.57 -7.29 -3.92
C PHE A 150 4.28 -6.26 -2.84
N VAL A 151 3.05 -5.74 -2.82
CA VAL A 151 2.61 -4.75 -1.83
C VAL A 151 1.73 -5.42 -0.78
N VAL A 152 2.03 -5.24 0.50
CA VAL A 152 1.19 -5.69 1.61
C VAL A 152 0.68 -4.48 2.36
N VAL A 153 -0.64 -4.36 2.54
CA VAL A 153 -1.24 -3.26 3.30
C VAL A 153 -1.56 -3.72 4.71
N SER A 154 -1.02 -2.99 5.68
CA SER A 154 -1.26 -3.19 7.11
C SER A 154 -1.92 -1.95 7.72
N HIS A 155 -2.89 -2.18 8.61
CA HIS A 155 -3.56 -1.11 9.36
C HIS A 155 -2.97 -0.90 10.75
N ASP A 156 -2.03 -1.76 11.14
CA ASP A 156 -1.35 -1.68 12.42
C ASP A 156 0.03 -1.05 12.20
N PRO A 157 0.21 0.25 12.49
CA PRO A 157 1.49 0.92 12.33
C PRO A 157 2.55 0.41 13.32
N ALA A 158 2.16 -0.29 14.39
CA ALA A 158 3.06 -0.91 15.36
C ALA A 158 3.41 -2.37 15.01
N ALA A 159 2.74 -2.97 14.01
CA ALA A 159 3.07 -4.32 13.57
C ALA A 159 4.53 -4.40 13.12
N ALA A 160 5.20 -5.46 13.56
CA ALA A 160 6.58 -5.72 13.18
C ALA A 160 6.72 -5.77 11.66
N PRO A 161 7.75 -5.12 11.09
CA PRO A 161 7.92 -5.05 9.65
C PRO A 161 8.09 -6.45 9.06
N LEU A 162 7.62 -6.60 7.82
CA LEU A 162 7.78 -7.83 7.04
C LEU A 162 9.24 -8.00 6.58
N GLY A 163 10.15 -8.29 7.52
CA GLY A 163 11.57 -8.54 7.23
C GLY A 163 12.22 -7.41 6.42
N ALA A 164 12.93 -7.79 5.34
CA ALA A 164 13.65 -6.87 4.44
C ALA A 164 12.75 -6.01 3.52
N ALA A 165 11.47 -5.84 3.86
CA ALA A 165 10.55 -5.01 3.11
C ALA A 165 10.93 -3.53 3.18
N ILE A 166 10.64 -2.79 2.11
CA ILE A 166 10.55 -1.32 2.18
C ILE A 166 9.24 -1.00 2.89
N ARG A 167 9.27 -0.20 3.96
CA ARG A 167 8.04 0.20 4.66
C ARG A 167 7.68 1.63 4.30
N LEU A 168 6.45 1.81 3.84
CA LEU A 168 5.80 3.08 3.57
C LEU A 168 4.80 3.34 4.71
N GLY A 169 5.25 4.05 5.74
CA GLY A 169 4.42 4.52 6.84
C GLY A 169 3.53 5.67 6.38
N VAL A 170 2.22 5.49 6.36
CA VAL A 170 1.25 6.48 5.91
C VAL A 170 0.60 7.17 7.10
N THR A 171 0.72 8.48 7.14
CA THR A 171 0.05 9.34 8.11
C THR A 171 -0.70 10.46 7.39
N ARG A 172 -1.69 11.02 8.06
CA ARG A 172 -2.43 12.18 7.56
C ARG A 172 -2.44 13.24 8.63
N ARG A 173 -1.98 14.44 8.31
CA ARG A 173 -2.17 15.59 9.19
C ARG A 173 -3.65 15.93 9.26
N ALA A 174 -4.18 15.99 10.47
CA ALA A 174 -5.48 16.59 10.72
C ALA A 174 -5.39 18.08 10.34
N ARG A 175 -6.12 18.50 9.29
CA ARG A 175 -6.33 19.93 9.03
C ARG A 175 -7.63 20.34 9.68
N ARG A 176 -7.57 21.28 10.62
CA ARG A 176 -8.75 21.99 11.09
C ARG A 176 -9.27 22.82 9.93
N TRP A 177 -10.49 22.55 9.48
CA TRP A 177 -11.11 23.39 8.46
C TRP A 177 -11.28 24.81 9.02
N ARG A 178 -10.78 25.81 8.28
CA ARG A 178 -10.80 27.23 8.65
C ARG A 178 -11.50 28.05 7.55
N GLY A 179 -12.57 27.51 6.98
CA GLY A 179 -13.24 28.10 5.80
C GLY A 179 -12.45 27.91 4.50
N GLY A 180 -13.10 28.22 3.37
CA GLY A 180 -12.56 28.01 2.02
C GLY A 180 -12.86 26.63 1.43
N PRO A 181 -12.49 26.39 0.15
CA PRO A 181 -12.78 25.14 -0.53
C PRO A 181 -12.13 23.97 0.21
N ALA A 182 -12.91 22.91 0.43
CA ALA A 182 -12.46 21.71 1.13
C ALA A 182 -11.37 20.99 0.31
N ARG A 183 -10.11 21.36 0.51
CA ARG A 183 -8.97 20.61 -0.01
C ARG A 183 -8.63 19.49 0.95
N ARG A 184 -8.42 18.30 0.41
CA ARG A 184 -7.94 17.18 1.23
C ARG A 184 -6.54 17.51 1.76
N PRO A 185 -6.25 17.25 3.04
CA PRO A 185 -4.90 17.38 3.54
C PRO A 185 -3.96 16.45 2.77
N PRO A 186 -2.69 16.85 2.57
CA PRO A 186 -1.70 16.01 1.93
C PRO A 186 -1.52 14.71 2.72
N ILE A 187 -1.15 13.65 2.02
CA ILE A 187 -0.79 12.38 2.66
C ILE A 187 0.70 12.47 2.97
N GLU A 188 1.05 12.28 4.23
CA GLU A 188 2.45 12.18 4.66
C GLU A 188 2.87 10.73 4.57
N VAL A 189 4.01 10.48 3.93
CA VAL A 189 4.60 9.15 3.82
C VAL A 189 6.00 9.15 4.39
N THR A 190 6.26 8.21 5.27
CA THR A 190 7.58 7.92 5.81
C THR A 190 8.09 6.66 5.15
N VAL A 191 9.13 6.77 4.34
CA VAL A 191 9.81 5.67 3.68
C VAL A 191 10.90 5.15 4.60
N GLU A 192 10.87 3.87 4.93
CA GLU A 192 11.89 3.19 5.73
C GLU A 192 12.52 2.05 4.92
N LYS A 193 13.84 2.08 4.78
CA LYS A 193 14.59 1.07 4.04
C LYS A 193 15.98 0.89 4.67
N GLY A 194 16.29 -0.33 5.13
CA GLY A 194 17.62 -0.64 5.65
C GLY A 194 18.06 0.23 6.84
N GLY A 195 17.10 0.70 7.65
CA GLY A 195 17.35 1.60 8.78
C GLY A 195 17.36 3.10 8.44
N GLU A 196 17.40 3.46 7.16
CA GLU A 196 17.21 4.84 6.70
C GLU A 196 15.73 5.19 6.71
N ARG A 197 15.39 6.42 7.15
CA ARG A 197 14.02 6.94 7.21
C ARG A 197 13.93 8.31 6.57
N VAL A 198 13.04 8.46 5.59
CA VAL A 198 12.77 9.73 4.89
C VAL A 198 11.29 10.05 4.96
N ARG A 199 10.93 11.28 5.38
CA ARG A 199 9.53 11.74 5.40
C ARG A 199 9.24 12.63 4.18
N LEU A 200 8.11 12.38 3.54
CA LEU A 200 7.65 13.01 2.30
C LEU A 200 6.23 13.52 2.49
N GLU A 201 5.91 14.67 1.88
CA GLU A 201 4.54 15.13 1.68
C GLU A 201 4.13 14.85 0.24
N LEU A 202 2.97 14.22 0.04
CA LEU A 202 2.48 13.82 -1.28
C LEU A 202 1.22 14.63 -1.63
N ASP A 203 1.35 15.46 -2.67
CA ASP A 203 0.31 16.40 -3.12
C ASP A 203 -0.43 15.93 -4.38
N ASP A 204 0.22 15.19 -5.28
CA ASP A 204 -0.30 14.81 -6.61
C ASP A 204 -0.94 13.41 -6.65
N ILE A 205 -1.55 13.00 -5.53
CA ILE A 205 -2.21 11.70 -5.44
C ILE A 205 -3.58 11.76 -6.14
N VAL A 206 -3.77 10.88 -7.14
CA VAL A 206 -5.06 10.56 -7.77
C VAL A 206 -6.16 10.48 -6.70
N PRO A 207 -7.10 11.43 -6.68
CA PRO A 207 -8.03 11.56 -5.58
C PRO A 207 -9.18 10.56 -5.71
N LEU A 208 -9.39 9.74 -4.69
CA LEU A 208 -10.62 8.96 -4.57
C LEU A 208 -11.78 9.84 -4.09
N PRO A 209 -13.01 9.72 -4.61
CA PRO A 209 -14.14 10.52 -4.13
C PRO A 209 -14.40 10.28 -2.62
N PRO A 210 -14.91 11.27 -1.87
CA PRO A 210 -15.36 11.05 -0.49
C PRO A 210 -16.52 10.05 -0.49
N ARG A 211 -16.58 9.17 0.51
CA ARG A 211 -17.73 8.29 0.73
C ARG A 211 -18.60 8.93 1.82
N LEU A 212 -19.92 8.94 1.63
CA LEU A 212 -20.84 8.93 2.76
C LEU A 212 -20.87 7.50 3.33
N ALA A 213 -21.26 7.37 4.61
CA ALA A 213 -21.34 6.09 5.32
C ALA A 213 -21.79 4.95 4.40
N VAL A 214 -20.97 3.91 4.33
CA VAL A 214 -21.18 2.76 3.46
C VAL A 214 -22.13 1.76 4.12
N HIS A 215 -22.89 1.06 3.29
CA HIS A 215 -23.73 -0.07 3.67
C HIS A 215 -22.92 -1.15 4.42
N ASP A 216 -23.55 -1.85 5.37
CA ASP A 216 -22.91 -2.83 6.26
C ASP A 216 -22.18 -3.97 5.52
N GLU A 217 -22.60 -4.26 4.27
CA GLU A 217 -21.99 -5.27 3.41
C GLU A 217 -20.63 -4.87 2.81
N ALA A 218 -20.23 -3.60 2.92
CA ALA A 218 -18.96 -3.09 2.40
C ALA A 218 -18.32 -2.08 3.36
N PRO A 219 -17.84 -2.52 4.55
CA PRO A 219 -17.25 -1.64 5.55
C PRO A 219 -16.11 -0.79 4.97
N ASP A 220 -16.07 0.51 5.30
CA ASP A 220 -15.11 1.45 4.72
C ASP A 220 -13.86 1.62 5.58
N ARG A 221 -12.70 1.28 5.02
CA ARG A 221 -11.39 1.51 5.63
C ARG A 221 -10.86 2.93 5.53
N ARG A 222 -11.46 3.77 4.68
CA ARG A 222 -11.07 5.18 4.54
C ARG A 222 -11.59 6.04 5.69
N GLY A 223 -12.35 5.45 6.62
CA GLY A 223 -12.83 6.13 7.82
C GLY A 223 -14.09 6.97 7.59
N ALA A 224 -14.89 6.70 6.54
CA ALA A 224 -16.19 7.35 6.38
C ALA A 224 -17.23 6.92 7.44
N GLY A 225 -16.92 5.92 8.26
CA GLY A 225 -17.76 5.49 9.38
C GLY A 225 -16.95 5.20 10.63
N TRP A 226 -16.74 6.19 11.48
CA TRP A 226 -16.68 5.95 12.93
C TRP A 226 -17.22 7.15 13.72
N GLN A 227 -18.43 6.91 14.25
CA GLN A 227 -19.00 7.27 15.54
C GLN A 227 -18.63 8.64 16.14
N ASP A 228 -19.63 9.52 16.17
CA ASP A 228 -19.78 10.52 17.23
C ASP A 228 -19.52 9.83 18.58
N GLY A 229 -18.66 10.43 19.41
CA GLY A 229 -18.23 9.90 20.71
C GLY A 229 -19.32 9.85 21.79
N SER A 230 -20.48 9.27 21.49
CA SER A 230 -21.63 9.15 22.40
C SER A 230 -22.03 7.71 22.73
N ALA A 231 -21.34 6.69 22.21
CA ALA A 231 -21.68 5.28 22.44
C ALA A 231 -20.75 4.57 23.44
N THR A 232 -20.62 5.12 24.65
CA THR A 232 -20.30 4.33 25.86
C THR A 232 -20.97 4.94 27.10
N ARG A 233 -22.24 4.59 27.32
CA ARG A 233 -22.73 4.37 28.68
C ARG A 233 -23.28 2.96 28.74
N PRO A 234 -22.78 2.09 29.63
CA PRO A 234 -23.45 0.82 29.88
C PRO A 234 -24.86 1.13 30.38
N ALA A 235 -25.86 0.47 29.80
CA ALA A 235 -27.23 0.53 30.28
C ALA A 235 -27.23 0.11 31.76
N THR A 236 -27.43 1.08 32.65
CA THR A 236 -27.75 0.82 34.04
C THR A 236 -29.08 0.08 34.06
N ARG A 237 -29.05 -1.20 34.47
CA ARG A 237 -30.27 -1.91 34.86
C ARG A 237 -30.97 -1.08 35.94
N GLY A 238 -32.21 -0.67 35.69
CA GLY A 238 -33.07 -0.06 36.71
C GLY A 238 -33.42 -1.10 37.78
N PRO A 239 -33.62 -0.68 39.04
CA PRO A 239 -34.00 -1.60 40.11
C PRO A 239 -35.44 -2.08 39.90
N SER A 240 -35.63 -3.36 40.20
CA SER A 240 -36.91 -4.07 40.30
C SER A 240 -37.84 -3.46 41.34
#